data_AF-A0A9Q7R427-F1
#
_entry.id   AF-A0A9Q7R427-F1
#
_cell.length_a   1.000
_cell.length_b   1.000
_cell.length_c   1.000
_cell.angle_alpha   90.00
_cell.angle_beta   90.00
_cell.angle_gamma   90.00
#
_symmetry.space_group_name_H-M   'P 1'
#
loop_
_entity.id
_entity.type
_entity.pdbx_description
1 polymer ?
#
loop_
_entity_poly.entity_id
_entity_poly.type
_entity_poly.pdbx_seq_one_letter_code
_entity_poly.pdbx_strand_id
1 'polypeptide(L)'
;MIQLTHLRAADYPRMPWKNGGGSTEEIARDTGDGLDGFGWRLSIADIAESGGFSSFAGYQRVITVLQGAGMQLTIDGEDVRPLLPLDAFAFSGASQVDCTLLEGAIRDFNLIYCPQRYVARLQWLDGQQRFFTQAHTLLLFSAAEQAWVDTGSAPVQALGRYDCLRLEGNRGLLEVALDGLCCVIELTAR
;
A
#
# COMPACT_ATOMS: atom_id res chain seq x y z
N MET A 1 -22.70 -4.71 -8.65
CA MET A 1 -21.84 -5.68 -9.37
C MET A 1 -20.42 -5.42 -8.95
N ILE A 2 -19.58 -6.45 -8.89
CA ILE A 2 -18.16 -6.28 -8.62
C ILE A 2 -17.55 -5.48 -9.78
N GLN A 3 -16.79 -4.44 -9.46
CA GLN A 3 -16.02 -3.68 -10.43
C GLN A 3 -14.54 -4.05 -10.27
N LEU A 4 -13.90 -4.41 -11.39
CA LEU A 4 -12.49 -4.75 -11.46
C LEU A 4 -11.76 -3.72 -12.30
N THR A 5 -10.69 -3.16 -11.75
CA THR A 5 -9.87 -2.13 -12.40
C THR A 5 -8.40 -2.50 -12.28
N HIS A 6 -7.70 -2.61 -13.42
CA HIS A 6 -6.25 -2.78 -13.47
C HIS A 6 -5.60 -1.40 -13.53
N LEU A 7 -4.92 -1.02 -12.45
CA LEU A 7 -4.20 0.24 -12.30
C LEU A 7 -2.73 0.00 -12.65
N ARG A 8 -2.28 0.52 -13.79
CA ARG A 8 -0.92 0.31 -14.27
C ARG A 8 0.06 1.28 -13.63
N ALA A 9 1.23 0.79 -13.24
CA ALA A 9 2.26 1.61 -12.59
C ALA A 9 2.70 2.82 -13.42
N ALA A 10 2.74 2.66 -14.74
CA ALA A 10 3.10 3.73 -15.67
C ALA A 10 2.14 4.94 -15.64
N ASP A 11 0.92 4.74 -15.13
CA ASP A 11 -0.13 5.76 -15.12
C ASP A 11 -0.28 6.47 -13.77
N TYR A 12 0.53 6.10 -12.76
CA TYR A 12 0.42 6.69 -11.43
C TYR A 12 0.84 8.17 -11.43
N PRO A 13 -0.03 9.09 -10.96
CA PRO A 13 0.34 10.49 -10.84
C PRO A 13 1.44 10.65 -9.78
N ARG A 14 2.54 11.27 -10.18
CA ARG A 14 3.68 11.56 -9.32
C ARG A 14 3.66 13.00 -8.82
N MET A 15 3.77 13.16 -7.51
CA MET A 15 3.76 14.45 -6.82
C MET A 15 5.06 14.62 -6.01
N PRO A 16 5.96 15.52 -6.41
CA PRO A 16 7.14 15.87 -5.61
C PRO A 16 6.76 16.46 -4.26
N TRP A 17 7.52 16.13 -3.22
CA TRP A 17 7.32 16.72 -1.89
C TRP A 17 7.84 18.15 -1.83
N LYS A 18 7.16 19.00 -1.04
CA LYS A 18 7.53 20.42 -0.90
C LYS A 18 8.94 20.63 -0.34
N ASN A 19 9.44 19.69 0.46
CA ASN A 19 10.77 19.75 1.06
C ASN A 19 11.88 19.23 0.13
N GLY A 20 11.55 18.71 -1.06
CA GLY A 20 12.52 18.15 -2.00
C GLY A 20 13.07 16.76 -1.64
N GLY A 21 12.75 16.22 -0.46
CA GLY A 21 13.30 14.95 0.04
C GLY A 21 12.72 13.68 -0.61
N GLY A 22 11.81 13.83 -1.58
CA GLY A 22 11.14 12.70 -2.20
C GLY A 22 9.94 13.05 -3.08
N SER A 23 9.18 12.03 -3.44
CA SER A 23 7.92 12.16 -4.19
C SER A 23 6.97 11.00 -3.89
N THR A 24 5.68 11.20 -4.15
CA THR A 24 4.67 10.15 -4.00
C THR A 24 3.97 9.87 -5.33
N GLU A 25 3.83 8.59 -5.65
CA GLU A 25 2.97 8.06 -6.71
C GLU A 25 1.68 7.54 -6.05
N GLU A 26 0.55 8.18 -6.32
CA GLU A 26 -0.75 7.73 -5.80
C GLU A 26 -1.28 6.57 -6.66
N ILE A 27 -1.54 5.41 -6.04
CA ILE A 27 -2.09 4.24 -6.74
C ILE A 27 -3.62 4.34 -6.77
N ALA A 28 -4.22 4.48 -5.60
CA ALA A 28 -5.67 4.50 -5.43
C ALA A 28 -6.07 5.11 -4.09
N ARG A 29 -7.32 5.58 -4.01
CA ARG A 29 -8.01 5.95 -2.78
C ARG A 29 -9.52 5.70 -2.91
N ASP A 30 -10.23 5.78 -1.79
CA ASP A 30 -11.69 5.85 -1.79
C ASP A 30 -12.22 7.25 -2.14
N THR A 31 -13.53 7.43 -1.97
CA THR A 31 -14.21 8.71 -2.20
C THR A 31 -13.88 9.69 -1.07
N GLY A 32 -13.04 10.69 -1.36
CA GLY A 32 -12.71 11.79 -0.47
C GLY A 32 -11.70 12.74 -1.10
N ASP A 33 -11.86 14.04 -0.84
CA ASP A 33 -11.00 15.09 -1.41
C ASP A 33 -9.81 15.42 -0.49
N GLY A 34 -8.68 15.79 -1.12
CA GLY A 34 -7.48 16.23 -0.41
C GLY A 34 -6.75 15.13 0.37
N LEU A 35 -5.81 15.55 1.23
CA LEU A 35 -4.97 14.65 2.03
C LEU A 35 -5.60 14.24 3.38
N ASP A 36 -6.69 14.90 3.79
CA ASP A 36 -7.32 14.68 5.10
C ASP A 36 -8.75 14.10 5.00
N GLY A 37 -9.34 14.05 3.80
CA GLY A 37 -10.73 13.63 3.59
C GLY A 37 -10.93 12.16 3.19
N PHE A 38 -9.91 11.50 2.62
CA PHE A 38 -10.02 10.12 2.14
C PHE A 38 -10.18 9.13 3.30
N GLY A 39 -10.94 8.06 3.16
CA GLY A 39 -11.02 6.97 4.13
C GLY A 39 -9.86 5.98 4.03
N TRP A 40 -9.31 5.78 2.83
CA TRP A 40 -8.03 5.10 2.66
C TRP A 40 -7.30 5.59 1.41
N ARG A 41 -5.96 5.50 1.43
CA ARG A 41 -5.07 5.81 0.31
C ARG A 41 -3.96 4.76 0.23
N LEU A 42 -3.68 4.33 -1.00
CA LEU A 42 -2.58 3.46 -1.36
C LEU A 42 -1.60 4.22 -2.25
N SER A 43 -0.31 4.16 -1.96
CA SER A 43 0.70 4.92 -2.68
C SER A 43 2.09 4.29 -2.61
N ILE A 44 2.95 4.66 -3.54
CA ILE A 44 4.40 4.44 -3.47
C ILE A 44 5.07 5.78 -3.14
N ALA A 45 6.08 5.79 -2.29
CA ALA A 45 6.94 6.96 -2.14
C ALA A 45 8.39 6.67 -2.48
N ASP A 46 9.02 7.61 -3.19
CA ASP A 46 10.45 7.70 -3.34
C ASP A 46 11.00 8.58 -2.22
N ILE A 47 11.90 8.04 -1.41
CA ILE A 47 12.55 8.75 -0.30
C ILE A 47 14.02 8.90 -0.66
N ALA A 48 14.41 10.13 -1.04
CA ALA A 48 15.76 10.43 -1.49
C ALA A 48 16.68 10.84 -0.34
N GLU A 49 16.11 11.46 0.70
CA GLU A 49 16.84 11.99 1.84
C GLU A 49 16.15 11.62 3.16
N SER A 50 16.95 11.41 4.21
CA SER A 50 16.45 11.25 5.58
C SER A 50 15.70 12.50 6.02
N GLY A 51 14.64 12.33 6.81
CA GLY A 51 13.86 13.45 7.32
C GLY A 51 12.51 13.04 7.92
N GLY A 52 11.80 14.05 8.42
CA GLY A 52 10.50 13.88 9.04
C GLY A 52 9.40 13.51 8.05
N PHE A 53 8.55 12.57 8.43
CA PHE A 53 7.32 12.26 7.72
C PHE A 53 6.21 13.25 8.06
N SER A 54 5.30 13.48 7.11
CA SER A 54 4.07 14.23 7.38
C SER A 54 3.15 13.43 8.33
N SER A 55 2.54 14.13 9.28
CA SER A 55 1.50 13.58 10.15
C SER A 55 0.16 13.46 9.41
N PHE A 56 -0.54 12.36 9.65
CA PHE A 56 -1.91 12.09 9.22
C PHE A 56 -2.76 11.79 10.46
N ALA A 57 -3.13 12.83 11.21
CA ALA A 57 -3.85 12.69 12.47
C ALA A 57 -5.17 11.93 12.27
N GLY A 58 -5.43 10.93 13.14
CA GLY A 58 -6.63 10.09 13.05
C GLY A 58 -6.54 8.94 12.05
N TYR A 59 -5.42 8.77 11.32
CA TYR A 59 -5.19 7.64 10.44
C TYR A 59 -4.26 6.60 11.06
N GLN A 60 -4.39 5.36 10.57
CA GLN A 60 -3.41 4.30 10.72
C GLN A 60 -2.56 4.23 9.46
N ARG A 61 -1.24 4.02 9.62
CA ARG A 61 -0.32 3.80 8.52
C ARG A 61 0.28 2.39 8.59
N VAL A 62 0.47 1.79 7.42
CA VAL A 62 1.30 0.59 7.23
C VAL A 62 2.24 0.86 6.06
N ILE A 63 3.53 0.79 6.33
CA ILE A 63 4.60 1.07 5.36
C ILE A 63 5.37 -0.21 5.07
N THR A 64 5.95 -0.33 3.88
CA THR A 64 6.84 -1.43 3.52
C THR A 64 7.91 -0.92 2.55
N VAL A 65 9.19 -1.23 2.79
CA VAL A 65 10.25 -0.93 1.82
C VAL A 65 10.11 -1.85 0.61
N LEU A 66 10.06 -1.29 -0.60
CA LEU A 66 10.00 -2.01 -1.88
C LEU A 66 11.38 -2.16 -2.53
N GLN A 67 12.20 -1.11 -2.43
CA GLN A 67 13.50 -1.05 -3.08
C GLN A 67 14.49 -0.25 -2.24
N GLY A 68 15.76 -0.63 -2.29
CA GLY A 68 16.85 -0.05 -1.52
C GLY A 68 17.14 -0.87 -0.26
N ALA A 69 18.17 -0.45 0.51
CA ALA A 69 18.67 -1.25 1.63
C ALA A 69 17.75 -1.25 2.85
N GLY A 70 16.88 -0.24 2.98
CA GLY A 70 15.95 -0.09 4.08
C GLY A 70 16.05 1.27 4.78
N MET A 71 15.30 1.40 5.86
CA MET A 71 15.26 2.60 6.70
C MET A 71 15.12 2.24 8.17
N GLN A 72 15.52 3.15 9.05
CA GLN A 72 15.15 3.14 10.46
C GLN A 72 14.17 4.28 10.72
N LEU A 73 13.08 3.98 11.45
CA LEU A 73 12.14 5.01 11.89
C LEU A 73 12.38 5.32 13.37
N THR A 74 12.32 6.60 13.71
CA THR A 74 12.20 7.07 15.09
C THR A 74 10.76 7.55 15.27
N ILE A 75 10.02 6.95 16.19
CA ILE A 75 8.60 7.22 16.41
C ILE A 75 8.41 7.73 17.83
N ASP A 76 7.90 8.96 17.94
CA ASP A 76 7.67 9.63 19.22
C ASP A 76 8.93 9.63 20.12
N GLY A 77 10.11 9.71 19.50
CA GLY A 77 11.41 9.72 20.17
C GLY A 77 12.05 8.35 20.39
N GLU A 78 11.39 7.25 20.01
CA GLU A 78 11.92 5.90 20.15
C GLU A 78 12.27 5.27 18.80
N ASP A 79 13.50 4.76 18.68
CA ASP A 79 13.94 4.03 17.50
C ASP A 79 13.28 2.65 17.44
N VAL A 80 12.66 2.35 16.30
CA VAL A 80 12.21 0.99 16.00
C VAL A 80 13.34 0.19 15.35
N ARG A 81 13.15 -1.14 15.27
CA ARG A 81 14.06 -2.00 14.51
C ARG A 81 14.19 -1.52 13.05
N PRO A 82 15.33 -1.75 12.37
CA PRO A 82 15.45 -1.46 10.94
C PRO A 82 14.33 -2.13 10.13
N LEU A 83 13.78 -1.39 9.17
CA LEU A 83 12.78 -1.85 8.21
C LEU A 83 13.50 -2.23 6.92
N LEU A 84 13.51 -3.52 6.61
CA LEU A 84 14.15 -4.08 5.42
C LEU A 84 13.13 -4.28 4.28
N PRO A 85 13.56 -4.62 3.05
CA PRO A 85 12.63 -4.89 1.96
C PRO A 85 11.55 -5.91 2.34
N LEU A 86 10.30 -5.60 1.99
CA LEU A 86 9.10 -6.40 2.25
C LEU A 86 8.73 -6.60 3.73
N ASP A 87 9.39 -5.87 4.63
CA ASP A 87 9.09 -5.89 6.07
C ASP A 87 8.06 -4.81 6.42
N ALA A 88 6.79 -5.22 6.49
CA ALA A 88 5.69 -4.31 6.76
C ALA A 88 5.71 -3.81 8.22
N PHE A 89 5.51 -2.51 8.41
CA PHE A 89 5.51 -1.88 9.72
C PHE A 89 4.32 -0.94 9.90
N ALA A 90 3.62 -1.07 11.03
CA ALA A 90 2.41 -0.31 11.33
C ALA A 90 2.66 0.74 12.42
N PHE A 91 2.16 1.95 12.21
CA PHE A 91 2.27 3.05 13.18
C PHE A 91 1.12 4.04 13.04
N SER A 92 0.87 4.80 14.12
CA SER A 92 -0.14 5.84 14.13
C SER A 92 0.24 6.98 13.18
N GLY A 93 -0.70 7.45 12.37
CA GLY A 93 -0.51 8.65 11.57
C GLY A 93 -0.39 9.92 12.41
N ALA A 94 -0.79 9.90 13.69
CA ALA A 94 -0.63 11.03 14.60
C ALA A 94 0.76 11.12 15.25
N SER A 95 1.58 10.07 15.17
CA SER A 95 2.93 10.07 15.76
C SER A 95 3.87 11.01 15.02
N GLN A 96 4.83 11.58 15.75
CA GLN A 96 5.98 12.24 15.14
C GLN A 96 6.93 11.15 14.65
N VAL A 97 7.23 11.14 13.35
CA VAL A 97 8.06 10.11 12.72
C VAL A 97 9.19 10.74 11.94
N ASP A 98 10.41 10.36 12.27
CA ASP A 98 11.62 10.69 11.53
C ASP A 98 12.17 9.43 10.85
N CYS A 99 12.57 9.55 9.59
CA CYS A 99 13.11 8.45 8.79
C CYS A 99 14.62 8.67 8.56
N THR A 100 15.41 7.67 8.92
CA THR A 100 16.83 7.61 8.60
C THR A 100 17.08 6.50 7.58
N LEU A 101 17.59 6.86 6.41
CA LEU A 101 17.97 5.90 5.37
C LEU A 101 19.19 5.09 5.80
N LEU A 102 19.14 3.77 5.67
CA LEU A 102 20.27 2.91 6.03
C LEU A 102 21.41 3.03 5.01
N GLU A 103 21.08 2.95 3.72
CA GLU A 103 22.04 3.07 2.63
C GLU A 103 21.34 3.58 1.36
N GLY A 104 21.40 4.89 1.15
CA GLY A 104 20.87 5.55 -0.05
C GLY A 104 19.35 5.61 -0.13
N ALA A 105 18.86 6.06 -1.29
CA ALA A 105 17.44 6.26 -1.54
C ALA A 105 16.65 4.95 -1.55
N ILE A 106 15.41 5.01 -1.08
CA ILE A 106 14.49 3.87 -1.08
C ILE A 106 13.19 4.19 -1.82
N ARG A 107 12.48 3.13 -2.23
CA ARG A 107 11.06 3.21 -2.58
C ARG A 107 10.27 2.46 -1.52
N ASP A 108 9.17 3.01 -1.07
CA ASP A 108 8.27 2.36 -0.12
C ASP A 108 6.85 2.19 -0.69
N PHE A 109 6.08 1.33 -0.06
CA PHE A 109 4.67 1.12 -0.25
C PHE A 109 3.93 1.56 0.99
N ASN A 110 2.89 2.37 0.83
CA ASN A 110 2.17 3.01 1.92
C ASN A 110 0.67 2.75 1.80
N LEU A 111 0.10 2.11 2.82
CA LEU A 111 -1.34 2.12 3.11
C LEU A 111 -1.60 3.12 4.24
N ILE A 112 -2.49 4.07 4.00
CA ILE A 112 -3.01 5.00 5.02
C ILE A 112 -4.52 4.82 5.07
N TYR A 113 -5.11 4.57 6.24
CA TYR A 113 -6.56 4.40 6.36
C TYR A 113 -7.12 4.94 7.67
N CYS A 114 -8.39 5.33 7.67
CA CYS A 114 -9.11 5.81 8.84
C CYS A 114 -9.73 4.61 9.59
N PRO A 115 -9.19 4.20 10.75
CA PRO A 115 -9.64 2.99 11.45
C PRO A 115 -11.07 3.09 12.01
N GLN A 116 -11.61 4.29 12.13
CA GLN A 116 -13.01 4.54 12.50
C GLN A 116 -13.97 4.24 11.33
N ARG A 117 -13.52 4.38 10.08
CA ARG A 117 -14.31 4.14 8.87
C ARG A 117 -14.06 2.77 8.25
N TYR A 118 -12.88 2.20 8.43
CA TYR A 118 -12.49 0.94 7.78
C TYR A 118 -11.82 -0.03 8.74
N VAL A 119 -12.13 -1.31 8.53
CA VAL A 119 -11.28 -2.44 8.93
C VAL A 119 -10.35 -2.73 7.76
N ALA A 120 -9.04 -2.84 8.04
CA ALA A 120 -8.03 -3.14 7.04
C ALA A 120 -7.24 -4.40 7.42
N ARG A 121 -6.86 -5.18 6.41
CA ARG A 121 -5.87 -6.25 6.50
C ARG A 121 -4.86 -6.04 5.38
N LEU A 122 -3.59 -6.23 5.68
CA LEU A 122 -2.49 -6.15 4.72
C LEU A 122 -1.60 -7.38 4.92
N GLN A 123 -1.26 -8.08 3.84
CA GLN A 123 -0.35 -9.21 3.89
C GLN A 123 0.48 -9.30 2.60
N TRP A 124 1.80 -9.45 2.74
CA TRP A 124 2.68 -9.86 1.65
C TRP A 124 2.64 -11.38 1.47
N LEU A 125 2.45 -11.83 0.22
CA LEU A 125 2.35 -13.22 -0.17
C LEU A 125 3.20 -13.46 -1.42
N ASP A 126 3.74 -14.67 -1.57
CA ASP A 126 4.56 -15.07 -2.73
C ASP A 126 4.21 -16.48 -3.21
N GLY A 127 4.52 -16.76 -4.48
CA GLY A 127 4.19 -17.99 -5.18
C GLY A 127 2.68 -18.19 -5.32
N GLN A 128 2.28 -19.46 -5.40
CA GLN A 128 0.88 -19.84 -5.58
C GLN A 128 0.10 -19.77 -4.26
N GLN A 129 -0.93 -18.93 -4.25
CA GLN A 129 -1.80 -18.75 -3.10
C GLN A 129 -3.25 -18.85 -3.51
N ARG A 130 -4.09 -19.23 -2.54
CA ARG A 130 -5.53 -19.22 -2.68
C ARG A 130 -6.15 -18.81 -1.35
N PHE A 131 -7.08 -17.87 -1.40
CA PHE A 131 -7.82 -17.42 -0.23
C PHE A 131 -9.25 -17.03 -0.60
N PHE A 132 -10.08 -16.88 0.42
CA PHE A 132 -11.45 -16.42 0.28
C PHE A 132 -11.64 -15.15 1.09
N THR A 133 -12.34 -14.18 0.52
CA THR A 133 -12.58 -12.88 1.17
C THR A 133 -14.01 -12.41 1.00
N GLN A 134 -14.53 -11.75 2.03
CA GLN A 134 -15.79 -10.99 1.99
C GLN A 134 -15.53 -9.48 2.02
N ALA A 135 -14.27 -9.05 1.94
CA ALA A 135 -13.94 -7.63 1.97
C ALA A 135 -14.62 -6.90 0.81
N HIS A 136 -15.21 -5.75 1.11
CA HIS A 136 -15.94 -4.95 0.13
C HIS A 136 -15.00 -4.41 -0.97
N THR A 137 -13.77 -4.07 -0.56
CA THR A 137 -12.69 -3.61 -1.42
C THR A 137 -11.47 -4.52 -1.23
N LEU A 138 -10.89 -4.95 -2.34
CA LEU A 138 -9.65 -5.74 -2.39
C LEU A 138 -8.66 -5.04 -3.33
N LEU A 139 -7.43 -4.85 -2.86
CA LEU A 139 -6.31 -4.33 -3.65
C LEU A 139 -5.22 -5.41 -3.69
N LEU A 140 -4.74 -5.74 -4.88
CA LEU A 140 -3.67 -6.70 -5.10
C LEU A 140 -2.53 -5.99 -5.81
N PHE A 141 -1.51 -5.60 -5.04
CA PHE A 141 -0.36 -4.87 -5.53
C PHE A 141 0.78 -5.84 -5.86
N SER A 142 1.30 -5.82 -7.09
CA SER A 142 2.39 -6.70 -7.52
C SER A 142 3.76 -6.08 -7.22
N ALA A 143 4.65 -6.83 -6.58
CA ALA A 143 6.08 -6.50 -6.52
C ALA A 143 6.95 -7.41 -7.41
N ALA A 144 6.35 -8.41 -8.05
CA ALA A 144 7.00 -9.26 -9.05
C ALA A 144 7.03 -8.57 -10.43
N GLU A 145 7.98 -8.97 -11.29
CA GLU A 145 7.98 -8.55 -12.70
C GLU A 145 6.72 -9.00 -13.43
N GLN A 146 6.16 -10.15 -13.03
CA GLN A 146 4.87 -10.65 -13.49
C GLN A 146 4.18 -11.41 -12.35
N ALA A 147 2.93 -11.05 -12.06
CA ALA A 147 2.03 -11.81 -11.21
C ALA A 147 0.72 -12.12 -11.96
N TRP A 148 0.04 -13.18 -11.55
CA TRP A 148 -1.24 -13.62 -12.12
C TRP A 148 -2.30 -13.63 -11.04
N VAL A 149 -3.48 -13.11 -11.37
CA VAL A 149 -4.63 -13.07 -10.46
C VAL A 149 -5.87 -13.61 -11.14
N ASP A 150 -6.50 -14.59 -10.51
CA ASP A 150 -7.80 -15.11 -10.90
C ASP A 150 -8.81 -14.85 -9.77
N THR A 151 -9.90 -14.17 -10.09
CA THR A 151 -11.01 -13.88 -9.16
C THR A 151 -12.28 -14.67 -9.52
N GLY A 152 -12.22 -15.59 -10.49
CA GLY A 152 -13.35 -16.40 -10.98
C GLY A 152 -14.45 -15.62 -11.72
N SER A 153 -14.48 -14.29 -11.60
CA SER A 153 -15.51 -13.40 -12.13
C SER A 153 -15.11 -12.67 -13.42
N ALA A 154 -13.84 -12.74 -13.81
CA ALA A 154 -13.26 -12.06 -14.96
C ALA A 154 -12.10 -12.91 -15.53
N PRO A 155 -11.60 -12.62 -16.76
CA PRO A 155 -10.38 -13.24 -17.25
C PRO A 155 -9.22 -13.06 -16.27
N VAL A 156 -8.30 -14.02 -16.22
CA VAL A 156 -7.08 -13.93 -15.42
C VAL A 156 -6.33 -12.65 -15.76
N GLN A 157 -5.98 -11.89 -14.72
CA GLN A 157 -5.28 -10.62 -14.85
C GLN A 157 -3.78 -10.84 -14.71
N ALA A 158 -3.02 -10.26 -15.63
CA ALA A 158 -1.56 -10.26 -15.62
C ALA A 158 -1.08 -8.90 -15.09
N LEU A 159 -0.48 -8.88 -13.91
CA LEU A 159 0.02 -7.66 -13.27
C LEU A 159 1.54 -7.56 -13.48
N GLY A 160 2.00 -6.45 -14.06
CA GLY A 160 3.42 -6.12 -14.11
C GLY A 160 3.93 -5.61 -12.74
N ARG A 161 5.22 -5.32 -12.67
CA ARG A 161 5.81 -4.75 -11.44
C ARG A 161 5.13 -3.44 -11.06
N TYR A 162 4.67 -3.38 -9.82
CA TYR A 162 3.97 -2.27 -9.19
C TYR A 162 2.58 -1.97 -9.75
N ASP A 163 2.07 -2.79 -10.67
CA ASP A 163 0.65 -2.74 -11.02
C ASP A 163 -0.21 -3.13 -9.82
N CYS A 164 -1.42 -2.60 -9.78
CA CYS A 164 -2.40 -2.91 -8.75
C CYS A 164 -3.73 -3.31 -9.38
N LEU A 165 -4.27 -4.46 -8.98
CA LEU A 165 -5.65 -4.80 -9.28
C LEU A 165 -6.54 -4.28 -8.16
N ARG A 166 -7.55 -3.49 -8.50
CA ARG A 166 -8.55 -2.95 -7.58
C ARG A 166 -9.89 -3.62 -7.87
N LEU A 167 -10.45 -4.25 -6.84
CA LEU A 167 -11.77 -4.84 -6.86
C LEU A 167 -12.65 -4.12 -5.84
N GLU A 168 -13.84 -3.72 -6.26
CA GLU A 168 -14.81 -3.01 -5.43
C GLU A 168 -16.22 -3.55 -5.57
N GLY A 169 -17.04 -3.32 -4.54
CA GLY A 169 -18.45 -3.68 -4.57
C GLY A 169 -18.69 -5.17 -4.35
N ASN A 170 -17.73 -5.89 -3.75
CA ASN A 170 -17.93 -7.27 -3.34
C ASN A 170 -18.97 -7.33 -2.22
N ARG A 171 -19.93 -8.24 -2.36
CA ARG A 171 -21.04 -8.47 -1.43
C ARG A 171 -21.20 -9.94 -1.03
N GLY A 172 -20.22 -10.78 -1.39
CA GLY A 172 -20.25 -12.21 -1.15
C GLY A 172 -18.87 -12.76 -0.81
N LEU A 173 -18.78 -14.09 -0.70
CA LEU A 173 -17.51 -14.77 -0.55
C LEU A 173 -16.86 -14.91 -1.93
N LEU A 174 -15.74 -14.23 -2.12
CA LEU A 174 -14.94 -14.26 -3.34
C LEU A 174 -13.75 -15.20 -3.15
N GLU A 175 -13.55 -16.15 -4.07
CA GLU A 175 -12.31 -16.91 -4.18
C GLU A 175 -11.29 -16.12 -5.00
N VAL A 176 -10.06 -16.03 -4.51
CA VAL A 176 -8.94 -15.39 -5.21
C VAL A 176 -7.78 -16.38 -5.26
N ALA A 177 -7.29 -16.64 -6.46
CA ALA A 177 -6.03 -17.34 -6.69
C ALA A 177 -5.00 -16.34 -7.20
N LEU A 178 -3.79 -16.40 -6.64
CA LEU A 178 -2.68 -15.53 -7.00
C LEU A 178 -1.42 -16.36 -7.27
N ASP A 179 -0.60 -15.95 -8.22
CA ASP A 179 0.73 -16.50 -8.46
C ASP A 179 1.74 -15.36 -8.66
N GLY A 180 2.68 -15.24 -7.73
CA GLY A 180 3.74 -14.22 -7.72
C GLY A 180 3.76 -13.37 -6.45
N LEU A 181 4.83 -12.59 -6.28
CA LEU A 181 5.01 -11.73 -5.10
C LEU A 181 4.04 -10.53 -5.14
N CYS A 182 3.06 -10.54 -4.25
CA CYS A 182 2.02 -9.51 -4.16
C CYS A 182 1.73 -9.10 -2.70
N CYS A 183 1.31 -7.86 -2.52
CA CYS A 183 0.65 -7.41 -1.30
C CYS A 183 -0.88 -7.46 -1.48
N VAL A 184 -1.54 -8.20 -0.61
CA VAL A 184 -2.99 -8.31 -0.52
C VAL A 184 -3.50 -7.34 0.53
N ILE A 185 -4.32 -6.38 0.11
CA ILE A 185 -5.01 -5.45 1.02
C ILE A 185 -6.52 -5.66 0.93
N GLU A 186 -7.13 -5.92 2.06
CA GLU A 186 -8.58 -6.08 2.21
C GLU A 186 -9.12 -4.93 3.07
N LEU A 187 -10.12 -4.22 2.55
CA LEU A 187 -10.73 -3.07 3.18
C LEU A 187 -12.25 -3.26 3.25
N THR A 188 -12.81 -3.12 4.46
CA THR A 188 -14.25 -3.20 4.70
C THR A 188 -14.71 -2.00 5.50
N ALA A 189 -15.72 -1.29 5.00
CA ALA A 189 -16.32 -0.17 5.72
C ALA A 189 -16.96 -0.67 7.03
N ARG A 190 -16.85 0.14 8.09
CA ARG A 190 -17.50 -0.10 9.38
C ARG A 190 -18.94 0.37 9.41
#